data_AF-A0A7U3ZNB6-F1
#
_entry.id   AF-A0A7U3ZNB6-F1
#
_cell.length_a   1.000
_cell.length_b   1.000
_cell.length_c   1.000
_cell.angle_alpha   90.00
_cell.angle_beta   90.00
_cell.angle_gamma   90.00
#
_symmetry.space_group_name_H-M   'P 1'
#
loop_
_entity.id
_entity.type
_entity.pdbx_description
1 polymer ?
#
loop_
_entity_poly.entity_id
_entity_poly.type
_entity_poly.pdbx_seq_one_letter_code
_entity_poly.pdbx_strand_id
1 'polypeptide(L)'
;MKVQKIIFWGIMVFITIDFLSYFFPALKAIEQGGSGAGVWLFKLVRIAVCFGIGISFFWLQKAYSKDGFLTTNALKTLKTIGYLGLSIAVISSIEDAFTVLRSLEVHFNGHTPADVSWFAFVRAFIAHLLAREPLPILFGLFVLLIADFAKKALAFKSENESFI
;
A
#
# COMPACT_ATOMS: atom_id res chain seq x y z
N MET A 1 -24.54 4.98 -2.10
CA MET A 1 -23.75 5.23 -3.34
C MET A 1 -23.30 6.68 -3.54
N LYS A 2 -24.17 7.72 -3.53
CA LYS A 2 -23.73 9.13 -3.75
C LYS A 2 -22.69 9.62 -2.72
N VAL A 3 -22.94 9.38 -1.43
CA VAL A 3 -22.03 9.77 -0.33
C VAL A 3 -20.68 9.04 -0.42
N GLN A 4 -20.68 7.74 -0.67
CA GLN A 4 -19.46 6.94 -0.85
C GLN A 4 -18.59 7.45 -2.01
N LYS A 5 -19.21 7.86 -3.13
CA LYS A 5 -18.47 8.47 -4.25
C LYS A 5 -17.83 9.81 -3.87
N ILE A 6 -18.55 10.65 -3.13
CA ILE A 6 -18.01 11.95 -2.66
C ILE A 6 -16.82 11.72 -1.72
N ILE A 7 -16.94 10.80 -0.76
CA ILE A 7 -15.86 10.44 0.16
C ILE A 7 -14.64 9.93 -0.62
N PHE A 8 -14.86 9.02 -1.57
CA PHE A 8 -13.78 8.49 -2.42
C PHE A 8 -13.06 9.58 -3.20
N TRP A 9 -13.80 10.48 -3.87
CA TRP A 9 -13.20 11.58 -4.61
C TRP A 9 -12.45 12.55 -3.70
N GLY A 10 -12.99 12.84 -2.51
CA GLY A 10 -12.31 13.65 -1.50
C GLY A 10 -10.95 13.06 -1.09
N ILE A 11 -10.91 11.74 -0.83
CA ILE A 11 -9.67 11.03 -0.50
C ILE A 11 -8.70 11.06 -1.69
N MET A 12 -9.16 10.83 -2.91
CA MET A 12 -8.31 10.83 -4.11
C MET A 12 -7.69 12.21 -4.39
N VAL A 13 -8.45 13.29 -4.21
CA VAL A 13 -7.91 14.66 -4.31
C VAL A 13 -6.84 14.89 -3.26
N PHE A 14 -7.08 14.47 -2.01
CA PHE A 14 -6.08 14.60 -0.95
C PHE A 14 -4.78 13.85 -1.28
N ILE A 15 -4.87 12.61 -1.74
CA ILE A 15 -3.71 11.81 -2.17
C ILE A 15 -2.96 12.47 -3.34
N THR A 16 -3.68 13.10 -4.27
CA THR A 16 -3.08 13.78 -5.42
C THR A 16 -2.33 15.05 -5.00
N ILE A 17 -2.91 15.83 -4.09
CA ILE A 17 -2.26 17.00 -3.50
C ILE A 17 -1.01 16.57 -2.73
N ASP A 18 -1.12 15.51 -1.92
CA ASP A 18 -0.01 14.93 -1.16
C ASP A 18 1.13 14.50 -2.09
N PHE A 19 0.83 13.80 -3.19
CA PHE A 19 1.79 13.44 -4.23
C PHE A 19 2.54 14.65 -4.81
N LEU A 20 1.79 15.68 -5.24
CA LEU A 20 2.37 16.88 -5.83
C LEU A 20 3.27 17.64 -4.84
N SER A 21 2.89 17.66 -3.56
CA SER A 21 3.66 18.31 -2.50
C SER A 21 5.03 17.66 -2.26
N TYR A 22 5.14 16.35 -2.51
CA TYR A 22 6.36 15.57 -2.27
C TYR A 22 7.20 15.30 -3.52
N PHE A 23 6.68 15.57 -4.72
CA PHE A 23 7.37 15.31 -5.97
C PHE A 23 8.69 16.08 -6.10
N PHE A 24 8.68 17.41 -5.88
CA PHE A 24 9.89 18.24 -5.99
C PHE A 24 10.94 17.95 -4.89
N PRO A 25 10.57 17.80 -3.61
CA PRO A 25 11.51 17.38 -2.57
C PRO A 25 12.14 16.01 -2.86
N ALA A 26 11.36 15.07 -3.39
CA ALA A 26 11.85 13.74 -3.72
C ALA A 26 12.90 13.77 -4.83
N LEU A 27 12.65 14.53 -5.91
CA LEU A 27 13.63 14.69 -6.99
C LEU A 27 14.96 15.26 -6.49
N LYS A 28 14.90 16.32 -5.67
CA LYS A 28 16.10 16.93 -5.08
C LYS A 28 16.86 15.96 -4.17
N ALA A 29 16.17 15.16 -3.38
CA ALA A 29 16.82 14.20 -2.50
C ALA A 29 17.43 13.01 -3.25
N ILE A 30 16.82 12.58 -4.36
CA ILE A 30 17.38 11.54 -5.22
C ILE A 30 18.66 12.02 -5.88
N GLU A 31 18.71 13.29 -6.32
CA GLU A 31 19.91 13.91 -6.89
C GLU A 31 21.06 14.00 -5.86
N GLN A 32 20.73 14.25 -4.59
CA GLN A 32 21.71 14.36 -3.49
C GLN A 32 22.24 13.02 -2.98
N GLY A 33 21.57 11.90 -3.30
CA GLY A 33 21.98 10.55 -2.88
C GLY A 33 21.85 10.29 -1.38
N GLY A 34 22.40 9.16 -0.92
CA GLY A 34 22.38 8.73 0.48
C GLY A 34 21.04 8.17 0.97
N SER A 35 20.90 7.95 2.28
CA SER A 35 19.69 7.37 2.88
C SER A 35 18.46 8.27 2.74
N GLY A 36 18.68 9.58 2.56
CA GLY A 36 17.62 10.55 2.24
C GLY A 36 16.89 10.23 0.94
N ALA A 37 17.61 9.81 -0.11
CA ALA A 37 16.99 9.37 -1.37
C ALA A 37 16.05 8.17 -1.15
N GLY A 38 16.45 7.23 -0.29
CA GLY A 38 15.63 6.08 0.09
C GLY A 38 14.30 6.49 0.73
N VAL A 39 14.32 7.39 1.73
CA VAL A 39 13.09 7.89 2.38
C VAL A 39 12.10 8.42 1.35
N TRP A 40 12.56 9.28 0.44
CA TRP A 40 11.70 9.91 -0.54
C TRP A 40 11.21 8.94 -1.62
N LEU A 41 12.05 8.01 -2.06
CA LEU A 41 11.67 6.96 -2.99
C LEU A 41 10.52 6.12 -2.42
N PHE A 42 10.67 5.60 -1.19
CA PHE A 42 9.63 4.75 -0.58
C PHE A 42 8.37 5.54 -0.24
N LYS A 43 8.49 6.85 0.07
CA LYS A 43 7.34 7.74 0.21
C LYS A 43 6.54 7.88 -1.10
N LEU A 44 7.22 8.08 -2.23
CA LEU A 44 6.57 8.12 -3.54
C LEU A 44 5.93 6.79 -3.90
N VAL A 45 6.63 5.67 -3.65
CA VAL A 45 6.10 4.32 -3.88
C VAL A 45 4.84 4.08 -3.04
N ARG A 46 4.82 4.49 -1.76
CA ARG A 46 3.63 4.39 -0.91
C ARG A 46 2.44 5.13 -1.50
N ILE A 47 2.65 6.35 -1.98
CA ILE A 47 1.59 7.14 -2.62
C ILE A 47 1.11 6.47 -3.91
N ALA A 48 2.02 5.94 -4.73
CA ALA A 48 1.67 5.18 -5.93
C ALA A 48 0.83 3.93 -5.61
N VAL A 49 1.14 3.22 -4.52
CA VAL A 49 0.32 2.08 -4.04
C VAL A 49 -1.07 2.56 -3.62
N CYS A 50 -1.19 3.67 -2.89
CA CYS A 50 -2.49 4.25 -2.54
C CYS A 50 -3.33 4.60 -3.78
N PHE A 51 -2.70 5.17 -4.82
CA PHE A 51 -3.35 5.39 -6.11
C PHE A 51 -3.80 4.07 -6.77
N GLY A 52 -2.97 3.04 -6.74
CA GLY A 52 -3.30 1.71 -7.25
C GLY A 52 -4.51 1.09 -6.56
N ILE A 53 -4.63 1.26 -5.23
CA ILE A 53 -5.82 0.86 -4.46
C ILE A 53 -7.04 1.65 -4.91
N GLY A 54 -6.92 2.97 -5.07
CA GLY A 54 -8.00 3.84 -5.54
C GLY A 54 -8.53 3.42 -6.92
N ILE A 55 -7.63 3.18 -7.88
CA ILE A 55 -7.99 2.70 -9.23
C ILE A 55 -8.67 1.33 -9.16
N SER A 56 -8.11 0.41 -8.38
CA SER A 56 -8.68 -0.93 -8.21
C SER A 56 -10.09 -0.86 -7.61
N PHE A 57 -10.30 -0.01 -6.61
CA PHE A 57 -11.62 0.22 -6.02
C PHE A 57 -12.61 0.81 -7.02
N PHE A 58 -12.17 1.77 -7.84
CA PHE A 58 -13.00 2.34 -8.90
C PHE A 58 -13.42 1.28 -9.93
N TRP A 59 -12.49 0.41 -10.36
CA TRP A 59 -12.81 -0.70 -11.25
C TRP A 59 -13.76 -1.71 -10.63
N LEU A 60 -13.59 -2.02 -9.34
CA LEU A 60 -14.48 -2.89 -8.60
C LEU A 60 -15.90 -2.31 -8.53
N GLN A 61 -16.03 -1.01 -8.24
CA GLN A 61 -17.32 -0.32 -8.21
C GLN A 61 -17.99 -0.29 -9.59
N LYS A 62 -17.21 -0.06 -10.66
CA LYS A 62 -17.72 -0.07 -12.03
C LYS A 62 -18.23 -1.46 -12.43
N ALA A 63 -17.48 -2.51 -12.10
CA ALA A 63 -17.89 -3.89 -12.35
C ALA A 63 -19.18 -4.24 -11.60
N TYR A 64 -19.25 -3.91 -10.31
CA TYR A 64 -20.45 -4.15 -9.50
C TYR A 64 -21.68 -3.39 -10.03
N SER A 65 -21.51 -2.15 -10.49
CA SER A 65 -22.61 -1.36 -11.04
C SER A 65 -23.11 -1.87 -12.39
N LYS A 66 -22.27 -2.61 -13.14
CA LYS A 66 -22.61 -3.17 -14.45
C LYS A 66 -23.25 -4.55 -14.32
N ASP A 67 -22.62 -5.43 -13.55
CA ASP A 67 -23.00 -6.85 -13.50
C ASP A 67 -23.97 -7.13 -12.33
N GLY A 68 -24.02 -6.29 -11.29
CA GLY A 68 -24.89 -6.46 -10.12
C GLY A 68 -24.45 -7.55 -9.13
N PHE A 69 -23.43 -8.34 -9.48
CA PHE A 69 -22.84 -9.40 -8.64
C PHE A 69 -21.31 -9.45 -8.79
N LEU A 70 -20.65 -10.21 -7.90
CA LEU A 70 -19.21 -10.41 -7.92
C LEU A 70 -18.82 -11.38 -9.06
N THR A 71 -17.99 -10.92 -9.98
CA THR A 71 -17.40 -11.74 -11.04
C THR A 71 -15.98 -12.18 -10.69
N THR A 72 -15.43 -13.15 -11.43
CA THR A 72 -14.04 -13.60 -11.26
C THR A 72 -13.01 -12.47 -11.44
N ASN A 73 -13.31 -11.48 -12.29
CA ASN A 73 -12.47 -10.30 -12.46
C ASN A 73 -12.56 -9.37 -11.23
N ALA A 74 -13.75 -9.18 -10.67
CA ALA A 74 -13.93 -8.44 -9.42
C ALA A 74 -13.17 -9.10 -8.26
N LEU A 75 -13.13 -10.43 -8.19
CA LEU A 75 -12.31 -11.15 -7.21
C LEU A 75 -10.81 -10.91 -7.39
N LYS A 76 -10.30 -10.92 -8.62
CA LYS A 76 -8.89 -10.59 -8.90
C LYS A 76 -8.57 -9.18 -8.41
N THR A 77 -9.42 -8.21 -8.72
CA THR A 77 -9.27 -6.82 -8.24
C THR A 77 -9.29 -6.73 -6.72
N LEU A 78 -10.18 -7.47 -6.05
CA LEU A 78 -10.23 -7.51 -4.59
C LEU A 78 -8.94 -8.09 -3.98
N LYS A 79 -8.39 -9.16 -4.58
CA LYS A 79 -7.07 -9.69 -4.17
C LYS A 79 -5.95 -8.68 -4.37
N THR A 80 -5.95 -7.98 -5.49
CA THR A 80 -4.99 -6.89 -5.73
C THR A 80 -5.07 -5.82 -4.65
N ILE A 81 -6.29 -5.38 -4.26
CA ILE A 81 -6.47 -4.43 -3.15
C ILE A 81 -5.89 -4.97 -1.85
N GLY A 82 -6.12 -6.26 -1.54
CA GLY A 82 -5.57 -6.91 -0.35
C GLY A 82 -4.03 -6.90 -0.34
N TYR A 83 -3.40 -7.31 -1.44
CA TYR A 83 -1.94 -7.30 -1.57
C TYR A 83 -1.34 -5.89 -1.54
N LEU A 84 -1.99 -4.92 -2.18
CA LEU A 84 -1.56 -3.52 -2.11
C LEU A 84 -1.70 -2.96 -0.69
N GLY A 85 -2.74 -3.37 0.06
CA GLY A 85 -2.88 -3.01 1.48
C GLY A 85 -1.72 -3.54 2.34
N LEU A 86 -1.31 -4.79 2.10
CA LEU A 86 -0.14 -5.38 2.77
C LEU A 86 1.17 -4.70 2.36
N SER A 87 1.32 -4.35 1.08
CA SER A 87 2.54 -3.70 0.62
C SER A 87 2.71 -2.30 1.21
N ILE A 88 1.62 -1.57 1.54
CA ILE A 88 1.70 -0.31 2.29
C ILE A 88 2.46 -0.49 3.60
N ALA A 89 2.14 -1.53 4.39
CA ALA A 89 2.81 -1.79 5.67
C ALA A 89 4.32 -2.00 5.49
N VAL A 90 4.69 -2.79 4.47
CA VAL A 90 6.09 -3.09 4.16
C VAL A 90 6.81 -1.82 3.69
N ILE A 91 6.25 -1.09 2.72
CA ILE A 91 6.83 0.14 2.17
C ILE A 91 7.00 1.20 3.25
N SER A 92 5.98 1.40 4.09
CA SER A 92 6.00 2.36 5.20
C SER A 92 7.09 2.02 6.21
N SER A 93 7.27 0.73 6.52
CA SER A 93 8.33 0.27 7.42
C SER A 93 9.74 0.39 6.81
N ILE A 94 9.87 0.25 5.49
CA ILE A 94 11.13 0.51 4.78
C ILE A 94 11.44 2.02 4.80
N GLU A 95 10.46 2.88 4.54
CA GLU A 95 10.59 4.35 4.63
C GLU A 95 11.08 4.79 6.02
N ASP A 96 10.52 4.22 7.09
CA ASP A 96 10.94 4.49 8.46
C ASP A 96 12.38 4.02 8.72
N ALA A 97 12.73 2.82 8.25
CA ALA A 97 14.10 2.31 8.37
C ALA A 97 15.13 3.21 7.66
N PHE A 98 14.81 3.74 6.48
CA PHE A 98 15.65 4.74 5.81
C PHE A 98 15.69 6.08 6.56
N THR A 99 14.62 6.45 7.26
CA THR A 99 14.59 7.66 8.09
C THR A 99 15.55 7.54 9.27
N VAL A 100 15.62 6.36 9.89
CA VAL A 100 16.61 6.03 10.93
C VAL A 100 18.02 6.01 10.34
N LEU A 101 18.24 5.42 9.17
CA LEU A 101 19.56 5.44 8.53
C LEU A 101 20.02 6.87 8.22
N ARG A 102 19.12 7.72 7.73
CA ARG A 102 19.40 9.13 7.49
C ARG A 102 19.81 9.86 8.78
N SER A 103 19.16 9.58 9.90
CA SER A 103 19.54 10.23 11.17
C SER A 103 20.92 9.76 11.65
N LEU A 104 21.27 8.49 11.42
CA LEU A 104 22.61 7.97 11.69
C LEU A 104 23.66 8.56 10.75
N GLU A 105 23.38 8.71 9.45
CA GLU A 105 24.28 9.38 8.50
C GLU A 105 24.60 10.80 8.95
N VAL A 106 23.60 11.55 9.45
CA VAL A 106 23.83 12.89 10.01
C VAL A 106 24.69 12.82 11.28
N HIS A 107 24.49 11.82 12.14
CA HIS A 107 25.27 11.65 13.37
C HIS A 107 26.73 11.24 13.12
N PHE A 108 26.98 10.44 12.08
CA PHE A 108 28.30 9.93 11.70
C PHE A 108 28.98 10.77 10.60
N ASN A 109 28.57 12.03 10.39
CA ASN A 109 29.14 12.94 9.38
C ASN A 109 29.22 12.32 7.96
N GLY A 110 28.22 11.53 7.57
CA GLY A 110 28.12 10.92 6.25
C GLY A 110 28.73 9.52 6.10
N HIS A 111 29.37 8.96 7.12
CA HIS A 111 30.00 7.63 7.05
C HIS A 111 29.60 6.73 8.23
N THR A 112 28.45 6.06 8.11
CA THR A 112 28.03 5.05 9.09
C THR A 112 28.66 3.69 8.74
N PRO A 113 29.27 2.97 9.71
CA PRO A 113 29.74 1.60 9.51
C PRO A 113 28.63 0.67 8.98
N ALA A 114 28.97 -0.25 8.07
CA ALA A 114 27.99 -1.08 7.36
C ALA A 114 27.24 -2.08 8.27
N ASP A 115 27.91 -2.56 9.31
CA ASP A 115 27.36 -3.42 10.35
C ASP A 115 26.33 -2.68 11.22
N VAL A 116 26.64 -1.44 11.61
CA VAL A 116 25.75 -0.56 12.37
C VAL A 116 24.53 -0.17 11.54
N SER A 117 24.71 0.17 10.27
CA SER A 117 23.61 0.56 9.38
C SER A 117 22.67 -0.61 9.10
N TRP A 118 23.18 -1.80 8.78
CA TRP A 118 22.32 -2.96 8.52
C TRP A 118 21.50 -3.36 9.76
N PHE A 119 22.13 -3.42 10.93
CA PHE A 119 21.44 -3.75 12.17
C PHE A 119 20.38 -2.72 12.53
N ALA A 120 20.70 -1.42 12.41
CA ALA A 120 19.74 -0.34 12.66
C ALA A 120 18.56 -0.40 11.69
N PHE A 121 18.81 -0.65 10.40
CA PHE A 121 17.77 -0.79 9.38
C PHE A 121 16.81 -1.93 9.69
N VAL A 122 17.33 -3.15 9.91
CA VAL A 122 16.50 -4.34 10.19
C VAL A 122 15.69 -4.16 11.48
N ARG A 123 16.32 -3.62 12.52
CA ARG A 123 15.65 -3.35 13.80
C ARG A 123 14.53 -2.32 13.63
N ALA A 124 14.80 -1.21 12.94
CA ALA A 124 13.80 -0.17 12.69
C ALA A 124 12.63 -0.71 11.85
N PHE A 125 12.93 -1.45 10.78
CA PHE A 125 11.93 -2.09 9.94
C PHE A 125 11.00 -3.01 10.75
N ILE A 126 11.56 -3.96 11.52
CA ILE A 126 10.75 -4.92 12.30
C ILE A 126 9.95 -4.19 13.39
N ALA A 127 10.57 -3.24 14.09
CA ALA A 127 9.89 -2.46 15.13
C ALA A 127 8.71 -1.67 14.56
N HIS A 128 8.91 -1.00 13.43
CA HIS A 128 7.85 -0.23 12.77
C HIS A 128 6.74 -1.15 12.24
N LEU A 129 7.11 -2.23 11.55
CA LEU A 129 6.15 -3.17 10.97
C LEU A 129 5.21 -3.78 12.02
N LEU A 130 5.76 -4.17 13.17
CA LEU A 130 4.97 -4.81 14.23
C LEU A 130 4.21 -3.81 15.10
N ALA A 131 4.79 -2.64 15.38
CA ALA A 131 4.20 -1.68 16.33
C ALA A 131 3.28 -0.64 15.67
N ARG A 132 3.54 -0.27 14.40
CA ARG A 132 2.87 0.87 13.73
C ARG A 132 2.00 0.47 12.55
N GLU A 133 2.21 -0.71 11.98
CA GLU A 133 1.47 -1.18 10.81
C GLU A 133 0.45 -2.32 11.05
N PRO A 134 -0.13 -2.55 12.26
CA PRO A 134 -1.08 -3.64 12.43
C PRO A 134 -2.38 -3.42 11.62
N LEU A 135 -2.79 -2.16 11.43
CA LEU A 135 -4.03 -1.85 10.72
C LEU A 135 -3.94 -2.17 9.22
N PRO A 136 -2.92 -1.73 8.46
CA PRO A 136 -2.81 -2.11 7.05
C PRO A 136 -2.60 -3.62 6.85
N ILE A 137 -1.87 -4.27 7.77
CA ILE A 137 -1.71 -5.74 7.76
C ILE A 137 -3.07 -6.42 7.94
N LEU A 138 -3.81 -6.10 9.00
CA LEU A 138 -5.12 -6.69 9.28
C LEU A 138 -6.13 -6.38 8.17
N PHE A 139 -6.13 -5.17 7.65
CA PHE A 139 -6.99 -4.78 6.52
C PHE A 139 -6.68 -5.62 5.28
N GLY A 140 -5.41 -5.72 4.88
CA GLY A 140 -4.99 -6.52 3.73
C GLY A 140 -5.39 -7.99 3.88
N LEU A 141 -5.12 -8.58 5.06
CA LEU A 141 -5.52 -9.96 5.37
C LEU A 141 -7.03 -10.17 5.33
N PHE A 142 -7.80 -9.23 5.86
CA PHE A 142 -9.26 -9.30 5.87
C PHE A 142 -9.85 -9.22 4.46
N VAL A 143 -9.32 -8.34 3.62
CA VAL A 143 -9.72 -8.24 2.21
C VAL A 143 -9.40 -9.52 1.44
N LEU A 144 -8.22 -10.12 1.67
CA LEU A 144 -7.85 -11.41 1.07
C LEU A 144 -8.77 -12.55 1.54
N LEU A 145 -9.12 -12.59 2.83
CA LEU A 145 -10.04 -13.56 3.39
C LEU A 145 -11.44 -13.44 2.76
N ILE A 146 -11.94 -12.21 2.59
CA ILE A 146 -13.21 -11.95 1.88
C ILE A 146 -13.12 -12.44 0.43
N ALA A 147 -12.01 -12.18 -0.26
CA ALA A 147 -11.84 -12.62 -1.64
C ALA A 147 -11.86 -14.15 -1.76
N ASP A 148 -11.25 -14.87 -0.82
CA ASP A 148 -11.27 -16.32 -0.79
C ASP A 148 -12.64 -16.89 -0.41
N PHE A 149 -13.33 -16.27 0.55
CA PHE A 149 -14.71 -16.61 0.88
C PHE A 149 -15.63 -16.43 -0.35
N ALA A 150 -15.55 -15.28 -1.01
CA ALA A 150 -16.37 -14.98 -2.19
C ALA A 150 -16.05 -15.91 -3.37
N LYS A 151 -14.78 -16.31 -3.55
CA LYS A 151 -14.39 -17.33 -4.53
C LYS A 151 -15.07 -18.67 -4.26
N LYS A 152 -15.07 -19.14 -3.01
CA LYS A 152 -15.74 -20.38 -2.62
C LYS A 152 -17.25 -20.28 -2.83
N ALA A 153 -17.87 -19.18 -2.42
CA ALA A 153 -19.32 -18.97 -2.60
C ALA A 153 -19.73 -18.98 -4.08
N LEU A 154 -18.92 -18.38 -4.97
CA LEU A 154 -19.16 -18.42 -6.41
C LEU A 154 -19.03 -19.84 -7.00
N ALA A 155 -18.06 -20.63 -6.53
CA ALA A 155 -17.90 -22.02 -6.95
C ALA A 155 -19.11 -22.88 -6.55
N PHE A 156 -19.56 -22.77 -5.29
CA PHE A 156 -20.77 -23.48 -4.82
C PHE A 156 -22.03 -23.09 -5.60
N LYS A 157 -22.16 -21.81 -5.97
CA LYS A 157 -23.27 -21.38 -6.83
C LYS A 157 -23.20 -22.03 -8.21
N SER A 158 -22.03 -22.04 -8.85
CA SER A 158 -21.87 -22.67 -10.17
C SER A 158 -22.09 -24.18 -10.14
N GLU A 159 -21.70 -24.86 -9.06
CA GLU A 159 -21.97 -26.29 -8.90
C GLU A 159 -23.47 -26.56 -8.78
N ASN A 160 -24.20 -25.78 -7.98
CA ASN A 160 -25.65 -25.91 -7.84
C ASN A 160 -26.41 -25.54 -9.11
N GLU A 161 -25.97 -24.54 -9.87
CA GLU A 161 -26.56 -24.20 -11.19
C GLU A 161 -26.21 -25.24 -12.27
N SER A 162 -25.08 -25.95 -12.15
CA SER A 162 -24.73 -27.05 -13.06
C SER A 162 -25.46 -28.36 -12.76
N PHE A 163 -26.06 -28.47 -11.57
CA PHE A 163 -26.80 -29.64 -11.11
C PHE A 163 -28.29 -29.60 -11.47
N ILE A 164 -28.83 -28.40 -11.75
CA ILE A 164 -30.23 -28.16 -12.20
C ILE A 164 -30.29 -28.26 -13.72
#